data_AF-A0AAP0GDT3-F1
#
_entry.id   AF-A0AAP0GDT3-F1
#
_cell.length_a   1.000
_cell.length_b   1.000
_cell.length_c   1.000
_cell.angle_alpha   90.00
_cell.angle_beta   90.00
_cell.angle_gamma   90.00
#
_symmetry.space_group_name_H-M   'P 1'
#
loop_
_entity.id
_entity.type
_entity.pdbx_description
1 polymer ?
#
loop_
_entity_poly.entity_id
_entity_poly.type
_entity_poly.pdbx_seq_one_letter_code
_entity_poly.pdbx_strand_id
1 'polypeptide(L)'
;MYVHSYQSYLWNHAASMRVQKYGIEQVVIGDLVFCKGDTVEKLASFDCVEPKYECDDGEDDNGFPDVLLPEEKIQRVKIINPDDLSKGTYTFEDIVLPLPGSRIIYPDNDISEIFHDLAKKDSISLTESVHAVKEFSISNMTGDYRRVFQRPIDYTWELLSYTNNNEDLAETDLDIISRLKSTDLATDKSSISASLDEKVKFVSDDKNPMIDQVECHGSDPKVALKLGFTLPASCYATMAIRELLKSSTSVAYQKTMNQ
;
A
#
# COMPACT_ATOMS: atom_id res chain seq x y z
N MET A 1 -11.62 -4.96 12.06
CA MET A 1 -10.34 -5.57 11.61
C MET A 1 -10.49 -7.01 11.10
N TYR A 2 -11.05 -7.95 11.87
CA TYR A 2 -11.12 -9.37 11.47
C TYR A 2 -11.91 -9.63 10.18
N VAL A 3 -13.08 -9.01 10.03
CA VAL A 3 -13.90 -9.18 8.81
C VAL A 3 -13.16 -8.64 7.57
N HIS A 4 -12.51 -7.48 7.68
CA HIS A 4 -11.65 -6.95 6.60
C HIS A 4 -10.46 -7.86 6.26
N SER A 5 -9.87 -8.52 7.26
CA SER A 5 -8.79 -9.49 6.99
C SER A 5 -9.29 -10.70 6.21
N TYR A 6 -10.54 -11.13 6.44
CA TYR A 6 -11.18 -12.19 5.68
C TYR A 6 -11.56 -11.74 4.26
N GLN A 7 -12.10 -10.53 4.08
CA GLN A 7 -12.31 -9.94 2.75
C GLN A 7 -11.00 -9.91 1.96
N SER A 8 -9.90 -9.50 2.60
CA SER A 8 -8.57 -9.45 2.00
C SER A 8 -8.04 -10.85 1.66
N TYR A 9 -8.32 -11.85 2.49
CA TYR A 9 -7.99 -13.25 2.22
C TYR A 9 -8.68 -13.74 0.94
N LEU A 10 -10.01 -13.57 0.84
CA LEU A 10 -10.77 -13.95 -0.35
C LEU A 10 -10.26 -13.22 -1.60
N TRP A 11 -10.04 -11.91 -1.48
CA TRP A 11 -9.53 -11.07 -2.57
C TRP A 11 -8.15 -11.52 -3.05
N ASN A 12 -7.21 -11.81 -2.14
CA ASN A 12 -5.86 -12.25 -2.50
C ASN A 12 -5.88 -13.57 -3.28
N HIS A 13 -6.75 -14.50 -2.87
CA HIS A 13 -6.93 -15.76 -3.59
C HIS A 13 -7.55 -15.54 -4.97
N ALA A 14 -8.62 -14.75 -5.06
CA ALA A 14 -9.26 -14.42 -6.34
C ALA A 14 -8.30 -13.71 -7.30
N ALA A 15 -7.54 -12.73 -6.82
CA ALA A 15 -6.52 -12.02 -7.59
C ALA A 15 -5.43 -12.96 -8.12
N SER A 16 -4.95 -13.88 -7.26
CA SER A 16 -3.95 -14.89 -7.67
C SER A 16 -4.50 -15.83 -8.75
N MET A 17 -5.73 -16.32 -8.57
CA MET A 17 -6.39 -17.19 -9.56
C MET A 17 -6.61 -16.48 -10.89
N ARG A 18 -7.04 -15.22 -10.85
CA ARG A 18 -7.19 -14.36 -12.03
C ARG A 18 -5.85 -14.30 -12.79
N VAL A 19 -4.78 -13.89 -12.11
CA VAL A 19 -3.45 -13.77 -12.73
C VAL A 19 -2.99 -15.11 -13.31
N GLN A 20 -3.21 -16.22 -12.60
CA GLN A 20 -2.85 -17.55 -13.07
C GLN A 20 -3.60 -17.97 -14.34
N LYS A 21 -4.90 -17.64 -14.43
CA LYS A 21 -5.76 -18.08 -15.53
C LYS A 21 -5.70 -17.18 -16.76
N TYR A 22 -5.70 -15.86 -16.55
CA TYR A 22 -5.85 -14.87 -17.62
C TYR A 22 -4.59 -14.04 -17.88
N GLY A 23 -3.57 -14.17 -17.03
CA GLY A 23 -2.33 -13.42 -17.13
C GLY A 23 -2.45 -11.97 -16.65
N ILE A 24 -1.44 -11.16 -16.99
CA ILE A 24 -1.29 -9.77 -16.52
C ILE A 24 -1.45 -8.73 -17.63
N GLU A 25 -1.40 -9.14 -18.89
CA GLU A 25 -1.26 -8.21 -20.02
C GLU A 25 -2.59 -7.72 -20.58
N GLN A 26 -3.67 -8.49 -20.39
CA GLN A 26 -4.95 -8.25 -21.04
C GLN A 26 -6.12 -8.19 -20.07
N VAL A 27 -7.10 -7.38 -20.44
CA VAL A 27 -8.45 -7.37 -19.86
C VAL A 27 -9.25 -8.46 -20.57
N VAL A 28 -10.06 -9.23 -19.83
CA VAL A 28 -10.90 -10.29 -20.40
C VAL A 28 -12.38 -9.98 -20.23
N ILE A 29 -13.23 -10.63 -21.03
CA ILE A 29 -14.69 -10.54 -20.90
C ILE A 29 -15.08 -10.94 -19.47
N GLY A 30 -15.96 -10.16 -18.86
CA GLY A 30 -16.42 -10.40 -17.49
C GLY A 30 -15.55 -9.78 -16.40
N ASP A 31 -14.35 -9.27 -16.70
CA ASP A 31 -13.57 -8.50 -15.72
C ASP A 31 -14.32 -7.25 -15.27
N LEU A 32 -14.10 -6.83 -14.02
CA LEU A 32 -14.59 -5.57 -13.50
C LEU A 32 -13.54 -4.47 -13.70
N VAL A 33 -13.99 -3.29 -14.10
CA VAL A 33 -13.13 -2.10 -14.27
C VAL A 33 -13.77 -0.85 -13.69
N PHE A 34 -12.95 0.11 -13.27
CA PHE A 34 -13.44 1.45 -12.94
C PHE A 34 -13.84 2.20 -14.21
N CYS A 35 -15.02 2.84 -14.19
CA CYS A 35 -15.51 3.64 -15.31
C CYS A 35 -14.61 4.87 -15.56
N LYS A 36 -14.12 5.04 -16.79
CA LYS A 36 -13.43 6.27 -17.22
C LYS A 36 -14.45 7.33 -17.64
N GLY A 37 -14.17 8.59 -17.28
CA GLY A 37 -15.07 9.74 -17.45
C GLY A 37 -15.49 9.95 -18.90
N ASP A 38 -16.78 9.70 -19.16
CA ASP A 38 -17.64 10.16 -20.28
C ASP A 38 -18.88 9.25 -20.44
N THR A 39 -18.90 8.09 -19.76
CA THR A 39 -20.07 7.20 -19.70
C THR A 39 -21.10 7.63 -18.65
N VAL A 40 -21.19 8.92 -18.30
CA VAL A 40 -22.15 9.41 -17.30
C VAL A 40 -23.51 9.74 -17.95
N GLU A 41 -23.54 10.13 -19.23
CA GLU A 41 -24.76 10.60 -19.89
C GLU A 41 -25.55 9.53 -20.68
N LYS A 42 -25.00 8.32 -20.87
CA LYS A 42 -25.67 7.24 -21.63
C LYS A 42 -25.93 5.94 -20.86
N LEU A 43 -25.64 5.90 -19.57
CA LEU A 43 -25.67 4.67 -18.76
C LEU A 43 -26.79 4.68 -17.71
N ALA A 44 -27.99 5.13 -18.11
CA ALA A 44 -29.18 5.12 -17.27
C ALA A 44 -29.95 3.78 -17.34
N SER A 45 -29.29 2.63 -17.52
CA SER A 45 -30.05 1.38 -17.64
C SER A 45 -29.46 0.07 -17.13
N PHE A 46 -28.15 -0.21 -17.04
CA PHE A 46 -27.70 -1.49 -16.44
C PHE A 46 -26.29 -1.36 -15.80
N ASP A 47 -26.18 -1.81 -14.55
CA ASP A 47 -24.94 -2.14 -13.81
C ASP A 47 -23.97 -1.01 -13.41
N CYS A 48 -24.44 -0.04 -12.62
CA CYS A 48 -23.55 0.79 -11.81
C CYS A 48 -24.05 0.81 -10.36
N VAL A 49 -23.28 0.22 -9.44
CA VAL A 49 -23.52 0.34 -8.00
C VAL A 49 -22.71 1.51 -7.48
N GLU A 50 -23.38 2.53 -6.93
CA GLU A 50 -22.72 3.58 -6.18
C GLU A 50 -22.53 3.15 -4.72
N PRO A 51 -21.30 3.06 -4.20
CA PRO A 51 -21.10 2.98 -2.76
C PRO A 51 -21.46 4.33 -2.13
N LYS A 52 -22.53 4.35 -1.31
CA LYS A 52 -22.73 5.41 -0.33
C LYS A 52 -21.86 5.10 0.88
N TYR A 53 -20.92 5.99 1.19
CA TYR A 53 -20.19 5.99 2.45
C TYR A 53 -21.13 6.50 3.55
N GLU A 54 -21.51 5.62 4.46
CA GLU A 54 -21.97 6.02 5.79
C GLU A 54 -20.76 5.83 6.70
N CYS A 55 -20.00 6.91 6.89
CA CYS A 55 -19.05 7.03 7.98
C CYS A 55 -19.85 7.17 9.28
N ASP A 56 -20.26 6.02 9.84
CA ASP A 56 -20.70 5.91 11.23
C ASP A 56 -19.44 5.73 12.09
N ASP A 57 -18.62 6.77 12.17
CA ASP A 57 -17.67 6.90 13.27
C ASP A 57 -18.47 7.35 14.48
N GLY A 58 -18.64 6.43 15.44
CA GLY A 58 -19.24 6.71 16.72
C GLY A 58 -18.61 7.94 17.37
N GLU A 59 -19.47 8.72 18.03
CA GLU A 59 -19.15 9.92 18.80
C GLU A 59 -17.86 9.77 19.61
N ASP A 60 -16.82 10.54 19.26
CA ASP A 60 -15.91 11.11 20.24
C ASP A 60 -15.56 12.55 19.82
N ASP A 61 -16.27 13.47 20.44
CA ASP A 61 -16.10 14.92 20.35
C ASP A 61 -14.73 15.32 20.90
N ASN A 62 -13.77 15.61 20.01
CA ASN A 62 -12.64 16.48 20.32
C ASN A 62 -12.19 17.23 19.06
N GLY A 63 -12.61 18.50 18.97
CA GLY A 63 -12.39 19.39 17.85
C GLY A 63 -10.94 19.57 17.42
N PHE A 64 -10.64 19.08 16.22
CA PHE A 64 -9.59 19.62 15.35
C PHE A 64 -10.24 20.05 14.03
N PRO A 65 -9.90 21.23 13.48
CA PRO A 65 -10.56 21.73 12.28
C PRO A 65 -10.18 20.89 11.07
N ASP A 66 -11.18 20.15 10.63
CA ASP A 66 -11.46 19.58 9.31
C ASP A 66 -10.57 20.14 8.18
N VAL A 67 -9.46 19.45 7.93
CA VAL A 67 -8.75 19.56 6.66
C VAL A 67 -9.64 18.88 5.64
N LEU A 68 -10.37 19.68 4.86
CA LEU A 68 -11.20 19.25 3.73
C LEU A 68 -10.46 18.22 2.87
N LEU A 69 -10.68 16.94 3.14
CA LEU A 69 -10.28 15.87 2.26
C LEU A 69 -11.05 16.04 0.94
N PRO A 70 -10.40 15.94 -0.23
CA PRO A 70 -11.09 16.05 -1.50
C PRO A 70 -12.24 15.03 -1.53
N GLU A 71 -13.45 15.50 -1.84
CA GLU A 71 -14.66 14.67 -1.98
C GLU A 71 -14.29 13.37 -2.72
N GLU A 72 -14.39 12.24 -2.00
CA GLU A 72 -14.09 10.93 -2.57
C GLU A 72 -15.00 10.70 -3.78
N LYS A 73 -14.43 10.84 -4.98
CA LYS A 73 -15.15 10.59 -6.23
C LYS A 73 -15.65 9.15 -6.18
N ILE A 74 -16.96 8.98 -6.02
CA ILE A 74 -17.64 7.68 -6.05
C ILE A 74 -17.18 6.96 -7.32
N GLN A 75 -16.36 5.93 -7.15
CA GLN A 75 -15.78 5.17 -8.24
C GLN A 75 -16.78 4.12 -8.70
N ARG A 76 -17.48 4.41 -9.80
CA ARG A 76 -18.40 3.46 -10.43
C ARG A 76 -17.61 2.34 -11.11
N VAL A 77 -18.12 1.12 -10.97
CA VAL A 77 -17.54 -0.10 -11.56
C VAL A 77 -18.47 -0.65 -12.63
N LYS A 78 -17.88 -1.24 -13.67
CA LYS A 78 -18.56 -1.84 -14.81
C LYS A 78 -17.95 -3.20 -15.15
N ILE A 79 -18.78 -4.12 -15.64
CA ILE A 79 -18.35 -5.39 -16.25
C ILE A 79 -17.94 -5.18 -17.71
N ILE A 80 -16.82 -5.76 -18.11
CA ILE A 80 -16.29 -5.68 -19.47
C ILE A 80 -17.12 -6.55 -20.42
N ASN A 81 -17.72 -5.88 -21.41
CA ASN A 81 -18.46 -6.51 -22.50
C ASN A 81 -17.58 -6.66 -23.76
N PRO A 82 -17.98 -7.49 -24.74
CA PRO A 82 -17.25 -7.65 -26.00
C PRO A 82 -17.03 -6.32 -26.75
N ASP A 83 -18.00 -5.41 -26.69
CA ASP A 83 -17.91 -4.09 -27.29
C ASP A 83 -16.79 -3.23 -26.66
N ASP A 84 -16.57 -3.34 -25.35
CA ASP A 84 -15.55 -2.56 -24.65
C ASP A 84 -14.13 -3.06 -24.98
N LEU A 85 -13.98 -4.37 -25.17
CA LEU A 85 -12.73 -4.96 -25.65
C LEU A 85 -12.39 -4.49 -27.07
N SER A 86 -13.38 -4.44 -27.96
CA SER A 86 -13.16 -3.95 -29.33
C SER A 86 -12.73 -2.47 -29.38
N LYS A 87 -13.16 -1.67 -28.39
CA LYS A 87 -12.79 -0.26 -28.26
C LYS A 87 -11.40 -0.06 -27.64
N GLY A 88 -10.87 -1.03 -26.91
CA GLY A 88 -9.55 -0.95 -26.27
C GLY A 88 -9.41 0.19 -25.25
N THR A 89 -10.51 0.60 -24.59
CA THR A 89 -10.54 1.76 -23.68
C THR A 89 -9.97 1.47 -22.29
N TYR A 90 -9.99 0.20 -21.90
CA TYR A 90 -9.52 -0.28 -20.60
C TYR A 90 -8.21 -1.04 -20.73
N THR A 91 -7.32 -0.82 -19.78
CA THR A 91 -6.04 -1.53 -19.68
C THR A 91 -6.04 -2.41 -18.42
N PHE A 92 -5.02 -3.26 -18.28
CA PHE A 92 -4.89 -4.13 -17.11
C PHE A 92 -4.86 -3.35 -15.78
N GLU A 93 -4.44 -2.08 -15.79
CA GLU A 93 -4.39 -1.21 -14.60
C GLU A 93 -5.78 -0.82 -14.07
N ASP A 94 -6.80 -0.90 -14.92
CA ASP A 94 -8.17 -0.54 -14.56
C ASP A 94 -8.93 -1.72 -13.93
N ILE A 95 -8.35 -2.93 -13.96
CA ILE A 95 -8.98 -4.15 -13.47
C ILE A 95 -9.09 -4.10 -11.95
N VAL A 96 -10.30 -4.32 -11.46
CA VAL A 96 -10.62 -4.38 -10.05
C VAL A 96 -11.24 -5.73 -9.68
N LEU A 97 -11.11 -6.10 -8.42
CA LEU A 97 -11.85 -7.20 -7.82
C LEU A 97 -12.56 -6.70 -6.56
N PRO A 98 -13.75 -7.25 -6.25
CA PRO A 98 -14.54 -6.79 -5.13
C PRO A 98 -13.97 -7.29 -3.79
N LEU A 99 -14.08 -6.46 -2.78
CA LEU A 99 -14.06 -6.86 -1.37
C LEU A 99 -15.51 -7.18 -0.99
N PRO A 100 -15.85 -8.46 -0.70
CA PRO A 100 -17.23 -8.89 -0.49
C PRO A 100 -17.99 -8.06 0.53
N GLY A 101 -19.20 -7.62 0.18
CA GLY A 101 -20.08 -6.81 1.02
C GLY A 101 -21.48 -6.69 0.42
N SER A 102 -22.32 -5.82 0.98
CA SER A 102 -23.72 -5.62 0.57
C SER A 102 -23.90 -4.85 -0.75
N ARG A 103 -22.93 -4.01 -1.12
CA ARG A 103 -23.02 -3.07 -2.26
C ARG A 103 -21.89 -3.29 -3.27
N ILE A 104 -21.66 -4.55 -3.63
CA ILE A 104 -20.68 -4.94 -4.65
C ILE A 104 -21.32 -5.80 -5.73
N ILE A 105 -20.68 -5.81 -6.90
CA ILE A 105 -20.92 -6.80 -7.96
C ILE A 105 -19.70 -7.70 -8.09
N TYR A 106 -19.93 -8.96 -8.46
CA TYR A 106 -18.86 -9.89 -8.78
C TYR A 106 -18.56 -9.85 -10.29
N PRO A 107 -17.32 -10.21 -10.71
CA PRO A 107 -17.00 -10.36 -12.13
C PRO A 107 -17.92 -11.37 -12.82
N ASP A 108 -18.23 -11.16 -14.09
CA ASP A 108 -19.00 -12.11 -14.92
C ASP A 108 -18.07 -13.14 -15.59
N ASN A 109 -17.16 -13.69 -14.80
CA ASN A 109 -16.25 -14.75 -15.20
C ASN A 109 -16.06 -15.74 -14.04
N ASP A 110 -15.27 -16.79 -14.26
CA ASP A 110 -15.10 -17.86 -13.27
C ASP A 110 -14.39 -17.41 -11.98
N ILE A 111 -13.81 -16.20 -11.95
CA ILE A 111 -13.22 -15.66 -10.72
C ILE A 111 -14.29 -15.39 -9.68
N SER A 112 -15.53 -15.13 -10.08
CA SER A 112 -16.67 -15.02 -9.16
C SER A 112 -16.88 -16.29 -8.35
N GLU A 113 -16.77 -17.46 -8.99
CA GLU A 113 -16.95 -18.76 -8.33
C GLU A 113 -15.94 -18.97 -7.19
N ILE A 114 -14.70 -18.46 -7.35
CA ILE A 114 -13.64 -18.56 -6.34
C ILE A 114 -14.05 -17.89 -5.02
N PHE A 115 -14.73 -16.75 -5.07
CA PHE A 115 -15.21 -16.07 -3.85
C PHE A 115 -16.23 -16.94 -3.11
N HIS A 116 -17.18 -17.50 -3.85
CA HIS A 116 -18.24 -18.33 -3.28
C HIS A 116 -17.71 -19.67 -2.76
N ASP A 117 -16.78 -20.31 -3.47
CA ASP A 117 -16.21 -21.59 -3.08
C ASP A 117 -15.36 -21.48 -1.79
N LEU A 118 -14.54 -20.43 -1.69
CA LEU A 118 -13.75 -20.17 -0.48
C LEU A 118 -14.65 -19.86 0.72
N ALA A 119 -15.64 -18.98 0.54
CA ALA A 119 -16.58 -18.65 1.61
C ALA A 119 -17.38 -19.88 2.07
N LYS A 120 -17.87 -20.68 1.11
CA LYS A 120 -18.61 -21.91 1.39
C LYS A 120 -17.77 -22.95 2.12
N LYS A 121 -16.48 -23.06 1.80
CA LYS A 121 -15.53 -23.94 2.51
C LYS A 121 -15.44 -23.60 3.99
N ASP A 122 -15.52 -22.31 4.32
CA ASP A 122 -15.51 -21.82 5.70
C ASP A 122 -16.92 -21.75 6.32
N SER A 123 -17.95 -22.25 5.63
CA SER A 123 -19.36 -22.19 6.02
C SER A 123 -19.89 -20.76 6.19
N ILE A 124 -19.37 -19.82 5.41
CA ILE A 124 -19.76 -18.41 5.40
C ILE A 124 -20.58 -18.13 4.13
N SER A 125 -21.73 -17.49 4.29
CA SER A 125 -22.52 -16.96 3.17
C SER A 125 -22.12 -15.51 2.90
N LEU A 126 -21.86 -15.18 1.63
CA LEU A 126 -21.55 -13.81 1.20
C LEU A 126 -22.81 -12.99 0.88
N THR A 127 -23.97 -13.65 0.72
CA THR A 127 -25.23 -13.01 0.34
C THR A 127 -26.19 -12.85 1.53
N GLU A 128 -26.09 -13.73 2.52
CA GLU A 128 -27.03 -13.77 3.65
C GLU A 128 -26.31 -13.49 4.97
N SER A 129 -26.90 -12.63 5.80
CA SER A 129 -26.39 -12.38 7.15
C SER A 129 -26.79 -13.51 8.08
N VAL A 130 -25.85 -14.41 8.38
CA VAL A 130 -26.05 -15.47 9.38
C VAL A 130 -25.69 -15.00 10.80
N HIS A 131 -24.93 -13.91 10.93
CA HIS A 131 -24.41 -13.48 12.22
C HIS A 131 -25.45 -12.69 13.03
N ALA A 132 -25.65 -13.06 14.29
CA ALA A 132 -26.59 -12.38 15.19
C ALA A 132 -26.17 -10.93 15.50
N VAL A 133 -24.86 -10.68 15.50
CA VAL A 133 -24.27 -9.33 15.64
C VAL A 133 -23.90 -8.81 14.26
N LYS A 134 -24.52 -7.69 13.87
CA LYS A 134 -24.40 -7.09 12.53
C LYS A 134 -22.95 -6.73 12.17
N GLU A 135 -22.17 -6.19 13.11
CA GLU A 135 -20.79 -5.75 12.89
C GLU A 135 -19.83 -6.87 12.46
N PHE A 136 -20.14 -8.13 12.78
CA PHE A 136 -19.32 -9.28 12.36
C PHE A 136 -19.84 -9.94 11.08
N SER A 137 -20.90 -9.42 10.49
CA SER A 137 -21.47 -9.93 9.25
C SER A 137 -20.83 -9.25 8.04
N ILE A 138 -20.23 -10.03 7.14
CA ILE A 138 -19.68 -9.53 5.86
C ILE A 138 -20.77 -8.80 5.06
N SER A 139 -21.99 -9.34 5.07
CA SER A 139 -23.14 -8.74 4.39
C SER A 139 -23.62 -7.42 5.00
N ASN A 140 -23.14 -7.02 6.19
CA ASN A 140 -23.46 -5.73 6.79
C ASN A 140 -22.42 -4.65 6.45
N MET A 141 -21.29 -5.03 5.84
CA MET A 141 -20.32 -4.09 5.32
C MET A 141 -20.74 -3.67 3.92
N THR A 142 -20.45 -2.44 3.50
CA THR A 142 -20.74 -1.99 2.13
C THR A 142 -19.97 -2.81 1.09
N GLY A 143 -18.75 -3.24 1.43
CA GLY A 143 -17.79 -3.75 0.46
C GLY A 143 -17.16 -2.59 -0.31
N ASP A 144 -16.18 -2.92 -1.13
CA ASP A 144 -15.38 -1.95 -1.89
C ASP A 144 -14.72 -2.64 -3.11
N TYR A 145 -14.01 -1.91 -3.96
CA TYR A 145 -13.29 -2.44 -5.11
C TYR A 145 -11.82 -2.09 -5.03
N ARG A 146 -10.98 -3.11 -5.21
CA ARG A 146 -9.54 -2.95 -5.16
C ARG A 146 -8.90 -3.35 -6.49
N ARG A 147 -8.00 -2.49 -6.98
CA ARG A 147 -7.21 -2.74 -8.20
C ARG A 147 -6.36 -4.00 -8.02
N VAL A 148 -6.37 -4.85 -9.04
CA VAL A 148 -5.53 -6.06 -9.07
C VAL A 148 -4.06 -5.70 -9.30
N PHE A 149 -3.81 -4.70 -10.14
CA PHE A 149 -2.48 -4.25 -10.52
C PHE A 149 -2.29 -2.79 -10.14
N GLN A 150 -1.11 -2.49 -9.59
CA GLN A 150 -0.72 -1.12 -9.25
C GLN A 150 0.68 -0.83 -9.78
N ARG A 151 0.83 0.32 -10.45
CA ARG A 151 2.13 0.84 -10.85
C ARG A 151 2.64 1.84 -9.79
N PRO A 152 3.86 1.66 -9.25
CA PRO A 152 4.52 2.70 -8.46
C PRO A 152 4.78 3.95 -9.30
N ILE A 153 4.64 5.12 -8.68
CA ILE A 153 4.86 6.44 -9.30
C ILE A 153 6.21 6.97 -8.82
N ASP A 154 6.87 7.81 -9.62
CA ASP A 154 8.12 8.50 -9.25
C ASP A 154 9.22 7.57 -8.73
N TYR A 155 9.43 6.43 -9.40
CA TYR A 155 10.40 5.46 -8.93
C TYR A 155 11.84 5.88 -9.27
N THR A 156 12.74 5.72 -8.30
CA THR A 156 14.18 5.94 -8.39
C THR A 156 14.92 4.76 -7.78
N TRP A 157 16.09 4.42 -8.32
CA TRP A 157 16.92 3.36 -7.77
C TRP A 157 18.40 3.66 -7.90
N GLU A 158 19.18 3.14 -6.96
CA GLU A 158 20.62 3.30 -6.90
C GLU A 158 21.25 2.04 -6.29
N LEU A 159 22.39 1.61 -6.83
CA LEU A 159 23.20 0.53 -6.25
C LEU A 159 24.34 1.14 -5.44
N LEU A 160 24.41 0.77 -4.16
CA LEU A 160 25.40 1.26 -3.22
C LEU A 160 26.32 0.11 -2.80
N SER A 161 27.62 0.35 -2.85
CA SER A 161 28.59 -0.59 -2.27
C SER A 161 28.87 -0.20 -0.82
N TYR A 162 28.81 -1.17 0.08
CA TYR A 162 29.07 -0.94 1.50
C TYR A 162 29.91 -2.08 2.09
N THR A 163 30.67 -1.76 3.12
CA THR A 163 31.53 -2.75 3.83
C THR A 163 31.05 -2.96 5.27
N ASN A 164 30.49 -1.93 5.89
CA ASN A 164 30.02 -1.97 7.27
C ASN A 164 28.50 -2.19 7.34
N ASN A 165 28.04 -3.23 8.04
CA ASN A 165 26.62 -3.54 8.18
C ASN A 165 25.84 -2.53 9.06
N ASN A 166 26.55 -1.72 9.84
CA ASN A 166 25.96 -0.73 10.75
C ASN A 166 25.96 0.70 10.16
N GLU A 167 26.31 0.84 8.88
CA GLU A 167 26.28 2.13 8.18
C GLU A 167 24.88 2.44 7.64
N ASP A 168 24.38 3.63 7.90
CA ASP A 168 23.08 4.09 7.39
C ASP A 168 23.18 4.42 5.90
N LEU A 169 22.45 3.67 5.07
CA LEU A 169 22.47 3.83 3.61
C LEU A 169 21.42 4.83 3.08
N ALA A 170 20.57 5.35 3.98
CA ALA A 170 19.55 6.33 3.67
C ALA A 170 19.51 7.40 4.78
N GLU A 171 19.39 8.65 4.36
CA GLU A 171 19.29 9.78 5.27
C GLU A 171 17.86 9.91 5.81
N THR A 172 17.71 10.18 7.11
CA THR A 172 16.42 10.43 7.74
C THR A 172 16.08 11.91 7.80
N ASP A 173 14.80 12.24 7.97
CA ASP A 173 14.35 13.64 8.17
C ASP A 173 15.07 14.31 9.36
N LEU A 174 15.39 13.54 10.41
CA LEU A 174 16.09 14.06 11.60
C LEU A 174 17.54 14.46 11.29
N ASP A 175 18.22 13.69 10.44
CA ASP A 175 19.59 13.98 10.01
C ASP A 175 19.63 15.28 9.20
N ILE A 176 18.66 15.44 8.29
CA ILE A 176 18.49 16.65 7.48
C ILE A 176 18.28 17.86 8.38
N ILE A 177 17.34 17.78 9.34
CA ILE A 177 17.04 18.89 10.25
C ILE A 177 18.25 19.24 11.12
N SER A 178 19.00 18.24 11.61
CA SER A 178 20.18 18.46 12.46
C SER A 178 21.32 19.14 11.68
N ARG A 179 21.50 18.76 10.42
CA ARG A 179 22.44 19.41 9.50
C ARG A 179 22.05 20.86 9.19
N LEU A 180 20.76 21.12 8.95
CA LEU A 180 20.28 22.49 8.68
C LEU A 180 20.43 23.42 9.89
N LYS A 181 20.11 22.95 11.10
CA LYS A 181 20.29 23.72 12.34
C LYS A 181 21.75 24.10 12.61
N SER A 182 22.68 23.19 12.31
CA SER A 182 24.12 23.46 12.47
C SER A 182 24.64 24.44 11.43
N THR A 183 24.08 24.47 10.22
CA THR A 183 24.42 25.48 9.21
C THR A 183 23.84 26.87 9.53
N ASP A 184 22.64 26.96 10.11
CA ASP A 184 22.06 28.25 10.51
C ASP A 184 22.86 28.92 11.65
N LEU A 185 23.32 28.13 12.63
CA LEU A 185 24.22 28.58 13.70
C LEU A 185 25.59 29.05 13.19
N ALA A 186 26.05 28.57 12.03
CA ALA A 186 27.30 28.99 11.41
C ALA A 186 27.14 30.28 10.59
N THR A 187 25.95 30.52 10.02
CA THR A 187 25.69 31.67 9.14
C THR A 187 25.49 32.97 9.94
N ASP A 188 24.87 32.88 11.14
CA ASP A 188 24.70 34.01 12.06
C ASP A 188 25.99 34.47 12.76
N LYS A 189 27.09 33.70 12.65
CA LYS A 189 28.40 34.09 13.21
C LYS A 189 29.32 34.80 12.20
N SER A 190 28.86 35.06 10.97
CA SER A 190 29.68 35.72 9.95
C SER A 190 29.75 37.26 10.04
N SER A 191 29.18 37.88 11.07
CA SER A 191 29.21 39.35 11.26
C SER A 191 29.90 39.87 12.53
N ILE A 192 30.69 39.04 13.25
CA ILE A 192 31.66 39.55 14.23
C ILE A 192 33.00 38.83 14.06
N SER A 193 33.93 39.53 13.43
CA SER A 193 35.33 39.15 13.31
C SER A 193 36.05 39.11 14.67
N ALA A 194 37.09 38.27 14.71
CA ALA A 194 38.25 38.26 15.61
C ALA A 194 38.18 37.27 16.78
N SER A 195 38.91 36.16 16.60
CA SER A 195 39.97 35.67 17.51
C SER A 195 39.67 35.80 19.01
N LEU A 196 39.38 34.70 19.68
CA LEU A 196 40.20 34.20 20.78
C LEU A 196 39.81 32.74 21.11
N ASP A 197 40.84 31.91 21.30
CA ASP A 197 40.75 30.62 21.97
C ASP A 197 40.01 30.72 23.30
N GLU A 198 38.99 29.88 23.52
CA GLU A 198 38.79 29.30 24.85
C GLU A 198 37.91 28.04 24.81
N LYS A 199 38.52 26.95 25.32
CA LYS A 199 37.85 25.71 25.71
C LYS A 199 36.69 26.01 26.66
N VAL A 200 35.48 25.60 26.29
CA VAL A 200 34.43 25.33 27.28
C VAL A 200 33.96 23.90 27.12
N LYS A 201 34.46 23.06 28.05
CA LYS A 201 33.91 21.73 28.34
C LYS A 201 32.56 21.94 29.00
N PHE A 202 31.49 21.42 28.40
CA PHE A 202 30.30 21.03 29.15
C PHE A 202 30.29 19.51 29.26
N VAL A 203 30.59 19.03 30.46
CA VAL A 203 30.36 17.67 30.91
C VAL A 203 29.02 17.68 31.63
N SER A 204 28.12 16.79 31.22
CA SER A 204 27.10 16.22 32.10
C SER A 204 26.85 14.79 31.63
N ASP A 205 27.19 13.87 32.53
CA ASP A 205 27.00 12.41 32.54
C ASP A 205 25.57 12.03 32.07
N ASP A 206 25.28 10.86 31.48
CA ASP A 206 25.71 9.52 31.87
C ASP A 206 25.29 8.54 30.75
N LYS A 207 26.24 7.76 30.21
CA LYS A 207 26.12 6.40 29.65
C LYS A 207 27.35 6.10 28.77
N ASN A 208 28.28 5.33 29.36
CA ASN A 208 29.37 4.57 28.74
C ASN A 208 29.45 4.59 27.20
N PRO A 209 30.55 5.09 26.61
CA PRO A 209 31.05 4.54 25.37
C PRO A 209 31.94 3.36 25.73
N MET A 210 31.38 2.14 25.75
CA MET A 210 32.26 1.00 25.46
C MET A 210 32.71 1.19 24.01
N ILE A 211 33.96 1.57 23.87
CA ILE A 211 34.73 1.41 22.64
C ILE A 211 34.84 -0.10 22.45
N ASP A 212 33.84 -0.69 21.80
CA ASP A 212 34.06 -1.96 21.13
C ASP A 212 34.92 -1.62 19.91
N GLN A 213 36.22 -1.86 20.07
CA GLN A 213 37.09 -2.20 18.96
C GLN A 213 36.51 -3.46 18.31
N VAL A 214 35.53 -3.29 17.44
CA VAL A 214 35.19 -4.34 16.49
C VAL A 214 36.30 -4.30 15.45
N GLU A 215 37.22 -5.25 15.59
CA GLU A 215 38.17 -5.59 14.55
C GLU A 215 37.41 -5.68 13.22
N CYS A 216 37.73 -4.76 12.31
CA CYS A 216 37.32 -4.82 10.92
C CYS A 216 38.10 -5.96 10.26
N HIS A 217 37.70 -7.20 10.56
CA HIS A 217 37.93 -8.31 9.66
C HIS A 217 37.39 -7.88 8.30
N GLY A 218 38.24 -7.88 7.28
CA GLY A 218 37.91 -7.43 5.93
C GLY A 218 36.65 -8.13 5.43
N SER A 219 35.51 -7.47 5.60
CA SER A 219 34.25 -7.93 5.04
C SER A 219 34.33 -7.67 3.55
N ASP A 220 34.00 -8.69 2.76
CA ASP A 220 33.85 -8.52 1.33
C ASP A 220 32.87 -7.36 1.05
N PRO A 221 33.13 -6.54 0.02
CA PRO A 221 32.23 -5.45 -0.35
C PRO A 221 30.86 -6.03 -0.71
N LYS A 222 29.83 -5.54 -0.04
CA LYS A 222 28.44 -5.92 -0.27
C LYS A 222 27.76 -4.85 -1.13
N VAL A 223 26.67 -5.24 -1.78
CA VAL A 223 25.86 -4.34 -2.61
C VAL A 223 24.48 -4.22 -1.99
N ALA A 224 24.01 -2.98 -1.86
CA ALA A 224 22.65 -2.64 -1.46
C ALA A 224 21.89 -1.99 -2.62
N LEU A 225 20.59 -2.23 -2.68
CA LEU A 225 19.67 -1.59 -3.61
C LEU A 225 18.82 -0.57 -2.86
N LYS A 226 19.04 0.71 -3.13
CA LYS A 226 18.22 1.81 -2.61
C LYS A 226 17.08 2.08 -3.58
N LEU A 227 15.86 2.14 -3.06
CA LEU A 227 14.63 2.37 -3.83
C LEU A 227 13.89 3.59 -3.27
N GLY A 228 13.42 4.47 -4.14
CA GLY A 228 12.42 5.48 -3.83
C GLY A 228 11.24 5.33 -4.77
N PHE A 229 10.00 5.39 -4.29
CA PHE A 229 8.79 5.35 -5.11
C PHE A 229 7.56 5.78 -4.29
N THR A 230 6.54 6.25 -4.99
CA THR A 230 5.24 6.64 -4.42
C THR A 230 4.21 5.57 -4.73
N LEU A 231 3.40 5.21 -3.72
CA LEU A 231 2.27 4.30 -3.86
C LEU A 231 0.96 5.01 -3.47
N PRO A 232 -0.17 4.69 -4.12
CA PRO A 232 -1.48 5.12 -3.63
C PRO A 232 -1.78 4.58 -2.24
N ALA A 233 -2.81 5.14 -1.61
CA ALA A 233 -3.36 4.60 -0.37
C ALA A 233 -3.74 3.12 -0.53
N SER A 234 -3.70 2.37 0.56
CA SER A 234 -4.05 0.94 0.59
C SER A 234 -3.14 0.02 -0.26
N CYS A 235 -1.94 0.49 -0.58
CA CYS A 235 -0.88 -0.28 -1.26
C CYS A 235 0.29 -0.59 -0.30
N TYR A 236 0.97 -1.71 -0.53
CA TYR A 236 2.02 -2.22 0.36
C TYR A 236 3.36 -2.27 -0.36
N ALA A 237 4.34 -1.49 0.11
CA ALA A 237 5.70 -1.46 -0.45
C ALA A 237 6.38 -2.84 -0.45
N THR A 238 6.09 -3.66 0.58
CA THR A 238 6.57 -5.04 0.67
C THR A 238 6.12 -5.91 -0.50
N MET A 239 4.94 -5.65 -1.10
CA MET A 239 4.46 -6.40 -2.25
C MET A 239 5.19 -6.01 -3.54
N ALA A 240 5.55 -4.73 -3.69
CA ALA A 240 6.40 -4.28 -4.80
C ALA A 240 7.81 -4.86 -4.70
N ILE A 241 8.40 -4.85 -3.50
CA ILE A 241 9.73 -5.44 -3.25
C ILE A 241 9.72 -6.95 -3.47
N ARG A 242 8.67 -7.65 -3.02
CA ARG A 242 8.46 -9.08 -3.28
C ARG A 242 8.49 -9.40 -4.77
N GLU A 243 7.81 -8.59 -5.57
CA GLU A 243 7.74 -8.76 -7.01
C GLU A 243 9.10 -8.49 -7.68
N LEU A 244 9.85 -7.50 -7.20
CA LEU A 244 11.20 -7.19 -7.68
C LEU A 244 12.21 -8.31 -7.37
N LEU A 245 12.21 -8.80 -6.12
CA LEU A 245 13.18 -9.78 -5.64
C LEU A 245 12.76 -11.24 -5.90
N LYS A 246 11.52 -11.46 -6.35
CA LYS A 246 10.93 -12.80 -6.55
C LYS A 246 11.09 -13.73 -5.34
N SER A 247 11.11 -13.15 -4.15
CA SER A 247 11.44 -13.82 -2.89
C SER A 247 10.27 -13.76 -1.90
N SER A 248 10.17 -14.73 -1.00
CA SER A 248 9.09 -14.75 0.00
C SER A 248 9.24 -13.61 1.01
N THR A 249 8.13 -12.95 1.36
CA THR A 249 8.06 -11.98 2.46
C THR A 249 7.64 -12.62 3.79
N SER A 250 7.52 -13.95 3.85
CA SER A 250 7.16 -14.64 5.08
C SER A 250 8.23 -14.43 6.15
N VAL A 251 7.80 -14.23 7.40
CA VAL A 251 8.70 -14.04 8.54
C VAL A 251 9.69 -15.20 8.68
N ALA A 252 9.25 -16.43 8.42
CA ALA A 252 10.10 -17.61 8.45
C ALA A 252 11.24 -17.53 7.42
N TYR A 253 10.94 -17.12 6.18
CA TYR A 253 11.95 -16.98 5.12
C TYR A 253 12.90 -15.81 5.37
N GLN A 254 12.37 -14.67 5.83
CA GLN A 254 13.19 -13.50 6.15
C GLN A 254 14.18 -13.79 7.29
N LYS A 255 13.77 -14.58 8.29
CA LYS A 255 14.67 -15.04 9.35
C LYS A 255 15.83 -15.90 8.83
N THR A 256 15.60 -16.71 7.79
CA THR A 256 16.67 -17.54 7.20
C THR A 256 17.68 -16.73 6.38
N MET A 257 17.33 -15.51 5.94
CA MET A 257 18.26 -14.64 5.19
C MET A 257 19.22 -13.86 6.10
N ASN A 258 18.93 -13.77 7.40
CA ASN A 258 19.77 -13.09 8.38
C ASN A 258 20.76 -14.03 9.10
N GLN A 259 20.79 -15.30 8.72
CA GLN A 259 21.71 -16.33 9.24
C GLN A 259 22.88 -16.53 8.29
#